data_AF-A0A3D3Y0H7-F1
#
_entry.id   AF-A0A3D3Y0H7-F1
#
_cell.length_a   1.000
_cell.length_b   1.000
_cell.length_c   1.000
_cell.angle_alpha   90.00
_cell.angle_beta   90.00
_cell.angle_gamma   90.00
#
_symmetry.space_group_name_H-M   'P 1'
#
loop_
_entity.id
_entity.type
_entity.pdbx_description
1 polymer ?
#
loop_
_entity_poly.entity_id
_entity_poly.type
_entity_poly.pdbx_seq_one_letter_code
_entity_poly.pdbx_strand_id
1 'polypeptide(L)' 'LENVMKIDSQDVILARLNDAGFTHCRIWFRCLNWISILATS' A
#
# COMPACT_ATOMS: atom_id res chain seq x y z
N LEU A 1 -18.39 7.46 14.74
CA LEU A 1 -17.88 6.40 13.83
C LEU A 1 -17.35 6.93 12.50
N GLU A 2 -17.56 8.20 12.16
CA GLU A 2 -17.26 8.73 10.81
C GLU A 2 -15.76 8.94 10.51
N ASN A 3 -14.88 8.88 11.51
CA ASN A 3 -13.45 9.18 11.35
C ASN A 3 -12.54 7.98 11.68
N VAL A 4 -13.05 6.76 11.48
CA VAL A 4 -12.31 5.52 11.81
C VAL A 4 -11.34 5.13 10.69
N MET A 5 -11.64 5.50 9.44
CA MET A 5 -10.80 5.16 8.30
C MET A 5 -9.54 6.03 8.28
N LYS A 6 -8.41 5.47 8.73
CA LYS A 6 -7.09 6.08 8.60
C LYS A 6 -6.49 5.65 7.26
N ILE A 7 -6.40 6.58 6.33
CA ILE A 7 -5.79 6.35 5.02
C ILE A 7 -4.29 6.53 5.17
N ASP A 8 -3.53 5.49 4.82
CA ASP A 8 -2.08 5.57 4.74
C ASP A 8 -1.66 6.10 3.36
N SER A 9 -0.54 6.84 3.31
CA SER A 9 0.07 7.21 2.04
C SER A 9 0.70 6.00 1.36
N GLN A 10 0.92 6.09 0.04
CA GLN A 10 1.59 5.05 -0.72
C GLN A 10 2.93 4.63 -0.11
N ASP A 11 3.75 5.58 0.32
CA ASP A 11 5.09 5.31 0.86
C ASP A 11 5.01 4.53 2.17
N VAL A 12 4.03 4.84 3.03
CA VAL A 12 3.79 4.11 4.28
C VAL A 12 3.37 2.67 3.99
N ILE A 13 2.52 2.46 2.99
CA ILE A 13 2.08 1.12 2.60
C ILE A 13 3.26 0.31 2.05
N LEU A 14 4.11 0.91 1.20
CA LEU A 14 5.29 0.24 0.64
C LEU A 14 6.33 -0.08 1.71
N ALA A 15 6.59 0.82 2.65
CA ALA A 15 7.49 0.57 3.78
C ALA A 15 7.01 -0.61 4.63
N ARG A 16 5.71 -0.67 4.97
CA ARG A 16 5.14 -1.79 5.71
C ARG A 16 5.23 -3.12 4.97
N LEU A 17 5.05 -3.11 3.65
CA LEU A 17 5.23 -4.32 2.85
C LEU A 17 6.69 -4.79 2.86
N ASN A 18 7.64 -3.86 2.82
CA ASN A 18 9.06 -4.17 2.95
C ASN A 18 9.38 -4.77 4.33
N ASP A 19 8.89 -4.13 5.41
CA ASP A 19 9.05 -4.61 6.79
C ASP A 19 8.43 -6.00 7.01
N ALA A 20 7.36 -6.32 6.27
CA ALA A 20 6.73 -7.64 6.29
C ALA A 20 7.52 -8.71 5.52
N GLY A 21 8.62 -8.35 4.84
CA GLY A 21 9.50 -9.26 4.11
C GLY A 21 9.18 -9.40 2.61
N PHE A 22 8.34 -8.54 2.03
CA PHE A 22 8.17 -8.51 0.58
C PHE A 22 9.32 -7.73 -0.07
N THR A 23 10.08 -8.40 -0.94
CA THR A 23 11.25 -7.83 -1.60
C THR A 23 10.88 -7.01 -2.84
N HIS A 24 9.75 -7.35 -3.48
CA HIS A 24 9.31 -6.71 -4.71
C HIS A 24 7.85 -6.28 -4.60
N CYS A 25 7.64 -4.97 -4.47
CA CYS A 25 6.31 -4.36 -4.40
C CYS A 25 6.11 -3.42 -5.59
N ARG A 26 5.02 -3.60 -6.33
CA ARG A 26 4.65 -2.73 -7.45
C ARG A 26 3.16 -2.40 -7.44
N ILE A 27 2.83 -1.16 -7.77
CA ILE A 27 1.44 -0.76 -7.98
C ILE A 27 1.02 -1.27 -9.36
N TRP A 28 0.07 -2.20 -9.40
CA TRP A 28 -0.43 -2.78 -10.65
C TRP A 28 -1.68 -2.09 -11.17
N PHE A 29 -2.36 -1.33 -10.30
CA PHE A 29 -3.53 -0.54 -10.65
C PHE A 29 -3.60 0.76 -9.84
N ARG A 30 -3.99 1.85 -10.50
CA ARG A 30 -4.28 3.15 -9.88
C ARG A 30 -5.52 3.76 -10.51
N CYS A 31 -6.43 4.26 -9.68
CA CYS A 31 -7.57 5.09 -10.08
C CYS A 31 -7.71 6.26 -9.11
N LEU A 32 -7.39 7.48 -9.54
CA LEU A 32 -7.34 8.66 -8.67
C LEU A 32 -6.45 8.42 -7.43
N ASN A 33 -7.03 8.56 -6.23
CA ASN A 33 -6.38 8.33 -4.94
C ASN A 33 -6.40 6.85 -4.47
N TRP A 34 -6.92 5.94 -5.30
CA TRP A 34 -6.96 4.51 -5.01
C TRP A 34 -5.82 3.79 -5.72
N ILE A 35 -5.13 2.91 -5.00
CA ILE A 35 -4.08 2.05 -5.54
C ILE A 35 -4.32 0.60 -5.15
N SER A 36 -3.86 -0.32 -5.98
CA SER A 36 -3.72 -1.73 -5.64
C SER A 36 -2.28 -2.16 -5.89
N ILE A 37 -1.73 -2.96 -4.97
CA ILE A 37 -0.31 -3.31 -4.94
C ILE A 37 -0.17 -4.83 -5.08
N LEU A 38 0.75 -5.26 -5.95
CA LEU A 38 1.28 -6.61 -5.99
C LEU A 38 2.56 -6.64 -5.18
N ALA A 39 2.60 -7.49 -4.16
CA ALA A 39 3.78 -7.72 -3.32
C ALA A 39 4.21 -9.18 -3.46
N THR A 40 5.47 -9.41 -3.79
CA THR A 40 6.06 -10.75 -3.93
C THR A 40 7.38 -10.81 -3.14
N SER A 41 7.65 -11.96 -2.53
CA SER A 41 8.89 -12.26 -1.81
C SER A 41 9.99 -12.76 -2.72
#